data_AF-A0A485K3W0-F1
#
_entry.id   AF-A0A485K3W0-F1
#
_cell.length_a   1.000
_cell.length_b   1.000
_cell.length_c   1.000
_cell.angle_alpha   90.00
_cell.angle_beta   90.00
_cell.angle_gamma   90.00
#
_symmetry.space_group_name_H-M   'P 1'
#
loop_
_entity.id
_entity.type
_entity.pdbx_description
1 polymer ?
#
loop_
_entity_poly.entity_id
_entity_poly.type
_entity_poly.pdbx_seq_one_letter_code
_entity_poly.pdbx_strand_id
1 'polypeptide(L)'
;MARSKASLGKREANCLRQRKHQLAKKDERKRLEKELRALQEKLAWISSKRPPGGASRTSSNPFAIATQVIRERAKDLRDEVKNIYKLANLLYYWVASQEPQPDIGCRSSWVEATLVADPVARRQGYAWLSQKAYHTAISAMPYICRPATESVESMLHTIDGDDGLNIAAFSIQLNSPVFANYKHTAKVWFEMIQSADADTVVDKVDDKLYFYRGCSSHNGSVTCVVQSVVEEPDRIVMTAVSVMDDEMYPLCTHQVQLHGFHWTVLERVTESITLMRQFMLQCTPVTADGVVSLAKMGEFVGLSTDGIEHRETYIERFRNALDTRNGEVYRGRMQSFARTLWLDTKATNGSASGCTTGLASLSTYGDVEDMKYKLVNTHDTEDDGGVMVDAIETFVQRTTPGNFKDKATMHWHDGLELMEKDRAQAYDRVTDDLFYYQRVKNDKKTFTYYVVSKFVEETRVVFTFLGVQEDEAHTISDGQSIVPCYTVYVHQTKLYVFDRVSDEVTLFRQLGLTFVSLTTNGPVSLAHVGAMCGLSADGVEHRKAYIRRIEAALNHESQVRGA
;
A
#
# COMPACT_ATOMS: atom_id res chain seq x y z
N MET A 1 3.13 -15.93 25.99
CA MET A 1 2.08 -15.31 26.85
C MET A 1 1.61 -13.92 26.38
N ALA A 2 2.42 -13.10 25.70
CA ALA A 2 2.03 -11.74 25.30
C ALA A 2 0.85 -11.67 24.30
N ARG A 3 0.71 -12.64 23.37
CA ARG A 3 -0.42 -12.71 22.42
C ARG A 3 -1.80 -12.89 23.09
N SER A 4 -1.85 -13.49 24.28
CA SER A 4 -3.09 -13.64 25.04
C SER A 4 -3.62 -12.28 25.54
N LYS A 5 -2.71 -11.42 26.03
CA LYS A 5 -3.05 -10.09 26.57
C LYS A 5 -3.64 -9.14 25.52
N ALA A 6 -3.13 -9.16 24.29
CA ALA A 6 -3.65 -8.32 23.20
C ALA A 6 -5.07 -8.75 22.75
N SER A 7 -5.37 -10.05 22.76
CA SER A 7 -6.71 -10.55 22.44
C SER A 7 -7.75 -10.21 23.52
N LEU A 8 -7.33 -10.21 24.79
CA LEU A 8 -8.14 -9.82 25.93
C LEU A 8 -8.53 -8.34 25.86
N GLY A 9 -7.58 -7.45 25.54
CA GLY A 9 -7.85 -6.02 25.38
C GLY A 9 -8.86 -5.70 24.28
N LYS A 10 -8.81 -6.40 23.13
CA LYS A 10 -9.80 -6.24 22.05
C LYS A 10 -11.21 -6.72 22.47
N ARG A 11 -11.30 -7.81 23.22
CA ARG A 11 -12.58 -8.29 23.78
C ARG A 11 -13.17 -7.29 24.76
N GLU A 12 -12.37 -6.73 25.66
CA GLU A 12 -12.81 -5.72 26.61
C GLU A 12 -13.30 -4.43 25.92
N ALA A 13 -12.56 -3.96 24.91
CA ALA A 13 -12.96 -2.79 24.11
C ALA A 13 -14.28 -3.02 23.37
N ASN A 14 -14.49 -4.20 22.78
CA ASN A 14 -15.74 -4.55 22.12
C ASN A 14 -16.91 -4.66 23.11
N CYS A 15 -16.68 -5.27 24.29
CA CYS A 15 -17.68 -5.31 25.37
C CYS A 15 -18.07 -3.91 25.84
N LEU A 16 -17.12 -2.99 26.00
CA LEU A 16 -17.38 -1.59 26.34
C LEU A 16 -18.21 -0.88 25.26
N ARG A 17 -17.88 -1.08 23.99
CA ARG A 17 -18.62 -0.50 22.85
C ARG A 17 -20.06 -0.99 22.80
N GLN A 18 -20.27 -2.30 23.01
CA GLN A 18 -21.62 -2.88 23.08
C GLN A 18 -22.43 -2.34 24.25
N ARG A 19 -21.82 -2.21 25.44
CA ARG A 19 -22.47 -1.61 26.61
C ARG A 19 -22.88 -0.16 26.36
N LYS A 20 -21.99 0.66 25.77
CA LYS A 20 -22.28 2.07 25.44
C LYS A 20 -23.46 2.18 24.45
N HIS A 21 -23.48 1.32 23.42
CA HIS A 21 -24.57 1.28 22.45
C HIS A 21 -25.91 0.84 23.09
N GLN A 22 -25.90 -0.18 23.95
CA GLN A 22 -27.10 -0.59 24.67
C GLN A 22 -27.62 0.49 25.62
N LEU A 23 -26.73 1.23 26.27
CA LEU A 23 -27.09 2.36 27.13
C LEU A 23 -27.76 3.48 26.33
N ALA A 24 -27.19 3.85 25.18
CA ALA A 24 -27.75 4.86 24.29
C ALA A 24 -29.17 4.50 23.81
N LYS A 25 -29.39 3.24 23.41
CA LYS A 25 -30.73 2.74 23.04
C LYS A 25 -31.72 2.79 24.22
N LYS A 26 -31.25 2.51 25.44
CA LYS A 26 -32.08 2.57 26.65
C LYS A 26 -32.48 4.02 26.97
N ASP A 27 -31.57 4.97 26.79
CA ASP A 27 -31.83 6.39 27.03
C ASP A 27 -32.74 7.00 25.95
N GLU A 28 -32.56 6.61 24.68
CA GLU A 28 -33.46 6.98 23.59
C GLU A 28 -34.88 6.48 23.84
N ARG A 29 -35.03 5.21 24.28
CA ARG A 29 -36.33 4.65 24.66
C ARG A 29 -36.99 5.45 25.79
N LYS A 30 -36.24 5.79 26.84
CA LYS A 30 -36.77 6.62 27.95
C LYS A 30 -37.22 8.00 27.47
N ARG A 31 -36.46 8.62 26.55
CA ARG A 31 -36.82 9.92 25.96
C ARG A 31 -38.15 9.83 25.21
N LEU A 32 -38.31 8.82 24.36
CA LEU A 32 -39.55 8.58 23.62
C LEU A 32 -40.73 8.26 24.55
N GLU A 33 -40.52 7.49 25.61
CA GLU A 33 -41.56 7.21 26.62
C GLU A 33 -42.01 8.47 27.39
N LYS A 34 -41.11 9.45 27.59
CA LYS A 34 -41.43 10.74 28.20
C LYS A 34 -42.23 11.62 27.23
N GLU A 35 -41.84 11.66 25.96
CA GLU A 35 -42.55 12.41 24.92
C GLU A 35 -43.96 11.85 24.68
N LEU A 36 -44.10 10.52 24.66
CA LEU A 36 -45.38 9.84 24.53
C LEU A 36 -46.31 10.21 25.70
N ARG A 37 -45.81 10.22 26.94
CA ARG A 37 -46.57 10.68 28.11
C ARG A 37 -47.01 12.14 28.00
N ALA A 38 -46.11 13.04 27.60
CA ALA A 38 -46.44 14.46 27.43
C ALA A 38 -47.53 14.68 26.36
N LEU A 39 -47.49 13.93 25.26
CA LEU A 39 -48.51 13.97 24.21
C LEU A 39 -49.85 13.42 24.69
N GLN A 40 -49.85 12.34 25.50
CA GLN A 40 -51.06 11.79 26.11
C GLN A 40 -51.70 12.77 27.11
N GLU A 41 -50.91 13.44 27.94
CA GLU A 41 -51.39 14.48 28.86
C GLU A 41 -52.00 15.66 28.12
N LYS A 42 -51.35 16.12 27.03
CA LYS A 42 -51.87 17.18 26.17
C LYS A 42 -53.19 16.78 25.50
N LEU A 43 -53.31 15.53 25.06
CA LEU A 43 -54.56 14.97 24.54
C LEU A 43 -55.66 14.96 25.61
N ALA A 44 -55.35 14.48 26.82
CA ALA A 44 -56.30 14.46 27.93
C ALA A 44 -56.78 15.87 28.31
N TRP A 45 -55.87 16.85 28.30
CA TRP A 45 -56.19 18.26 28.55
C TRP A 45 -57.08 18.88 27.46
N ILE A 46 -56.80 18.61 26.18
CA ILE A 46 -57.66 19.06 25.07
C ILE A 46 -59.05 18.41 25.19
N SER A 47 -59.09 17.15 25.61
CA SER A 47 -60.33 16.39 25.78
C SER A 47 -61.18 16.91 26.93
N SER A 48 -60.56 17.32 28.05
CA SER A 48 -61.26 17.82 29.24
C SER A 48 -61.79 19.26 29.09
N LYS A 49 -61.16 20.08 28.24
CA LYS A 49 -61.61 21.45 27.95
C LYS A 49 -62.79 21.53 26.97
N ARG A 50 -63.26 20.41 26.44
CA ARG A 50 -64.37 20.40 25.48
C ARG A 50 -65.70 20.54 26.24
N PRO A 51 -66.44 21.66 26.09
CA PRO A 51 -67.68 21.87 26.83
C PRO A 51 -68.73 20.82 26.43
N PRO A 52 -69.41 20.18 27.41
CA PRO A 52 -70.47 19.23 27.16
C PRO A 52 -71.75 19.99 26.81
N GLY A 53 -71.93 20.37 25.54
CA GLY A 53 -73.18 21.01 25.13
C GLY A 53 -73.02 21.88 23.89
N GLY A 54 -73.05 21.24 22.73
CA GLY A 54 -73.08 21.94 21.45
C GLY A 54 -73.41 20.96 20.36
N ALA A 55 -74.70 20.64 20.20
CA ALA A 55 -75.24 19.90 19.08
C ALA A 55 -75.03 20.71 17.79
N SER A 56 -73.81 20.66 17.23
CA SER A 56 -73.52 21.22 15.92
C SER A 56 -73.60 20.12 14.87
N ARG A 57 -74.68 20.22 14.10
CA ARG A 57 -75.02 19.46 12.90
C ARG A 57 -73.82 19.27 11.97
N THR A 58 -73.61 18.02 11.54
CA THR A 58 -73.10 17.61 10.21
C THR A 58 -71.85 18.30 9.67
N SER A 59 -70.93 18.77 10.51
CA SER A 59 -69.55 19.03 10.09
C SER A 59 -68.74 17.78 10.41
N SER A 60 -68.32 17.05 9.38
CA SER A 60 -67.40 15.91 9.52
C SER A 60 -66.26 16.33 10.44
N ASN A 61 -66.22 15.74 11.64
CA ASN A 61 -65.28 16.13 12.68
C ASN A 61 -63.87 15.90 12.10
N PRO A 62 -63.03 16.93 11.91
CA PRO A 62 -61.71 16.76 11.33
C PRO A 62 -60.85 15.80 12.15
N PHE A 63 -61.11 15.66 13.46
CA PHE A 63 -60.49 14.62 14.29
C PHE A 63 -60.97 13.21 13.95
N ALA A 64 -62.22 13.03 13.52
CA ALA A 64 -62.72 11.72 13.07
C ALA A 64 -62.07 11.30 11.75
N ILE A 65 -61.94 12.24 10.79
CA ILE A 65 -61.19 12.01 9.54
C ILE A 65 -59.72 11.70 9.85
N ALA A 66 -59.05 12.52 10.67
CA ALA A 66 -57.65 12.28 11.04
C ALA A 66 -57.47 10.92 11.76
N THR A 67 -58.39 10.56 12.65
CA THR A 67 -58.36 9.25 13.34
C THR A 67 -58.56 8.11 12.34
N GLN A 68 -59.42 8.26 11.34
CA GLN A 68 -59.61 7.28 10.29
C GLN A 68 -58.36 7.12 9.42
N VAL A 69 -57.76 8.22 8.96
CA VAL A 69 -56.51 8.21 8.17
C VAL A 69 -55.37 7.57 8.95
N ILE A 70 -55.22 7.87 10.25
CA ILE A 70 -54.20 7.25 11.11
C ILE A 70 -54.45 5.75 11.26
N ARG A 71 -55.72 5.31 11.38
CA ARG A 71 -56.06 3.89 11.49
C ARG A 71 -55.77 3.13 10.19
N GLU A 72 -56.12 3.70 9.04
CA GLU A 72 -55.83 3.14 7.73
C GLU A 72 -54.31 3.03 7.53
N ARG A 73 -53.57 4.11 7.81
CA ARG A 73 -52.10 4.10 7.69
C ARG A 73 -51.42 3.14 8.66
N ALA A 74 -51.91 3.04 9.89
CA ALA A 74 -51.38 2.10 10.88
C ALA A 74 -51.67 0.64 10.49
N LYS A 75 -52.78 0.39 9.78
CA LYS A 75 -53.08 -0.93 9.21
C LYS A 75 -52.12 -1.25 8.07
N ASP A 76 -51.93 -0.33 7.12
CA ASP A 76 -51.00 -0.51 6.00
C ASP A 76 -49.57 -0.81 6.47
N LEU A 77 -49.08 -0.05 7.45
CA LEU A 77 -47.74 -0.28 8.03
C LEU A 77 -47.63 -1.64 8.74
N ARG A 78 -48.68 -2.10 9.41
CA ARG A 78 -48.69 -3.44 10.02
C ARG A 78 -48.68 -4.54 8.97
N ASP A 79 -49.41 -4.34 7.88
CA ASP A 79 -49.45 -5.28 6.76
C ASP A 79 -48.08 -5.32 6.04
N GLU A 80 -47.43 -4.17 5.86
CA GLU A 80 -46.08 -4.07 5.31
C GLU A 80 -45.04 -4.77 6.20
N VAL A 81 -45.02 -4.50 7.51
CA VAL A 81 -44.14 -5.19 8.47
C VAL A 81 -44.38 -6.71 8.46
N LYS A 82 -45.65 -7.14 8.37
CA LYS A 82 -46.00 -8.56 8.28
C LYS A 82 -45.47 -9.19 6.99
N ASN A 83 -45.51 -8.47 5.87
CA ASN A 83 -44.97 -8.94 4.59
C ASN A 83 -43.44 -9.01 4.60
N ILE A 84 -42.76 -8.00 5.14
CA ILE A 84 -41.30 -8.01 5.31
C ILE A 84 -40.88 -9.14 6.23
N TYR A 85 -41.59 -9.37 7.34
CA TYR A 85 -41.31 -10.47 8.26
C TYR A 85 -41.50 -11.84 7.60
N LYS A 86 -42.54 -12.01 6.77
CA LYS A 86 -42.75 -13.23 5.97
C LYS A 86 -41.62 -13.45 4.98
N LEU A 87 -41.21 -12.40 4.25
CA LEU A 87 -40.09 -12.48 3.30
C LEU A 87 -38.78 -12.84 4.01
N ALA A 88 -38.48 -12.19 5.13
CA ALA A 88 -37.30 -12.49 5.92
C ALA A 88 -37.30 -13.94 6.44
N ASN A 89 -38.45 -14.45 6.90
CA ASN A 89 -38.58 -15.85 7.27
C ASN A 89 -38.41 -16.79 6.07
N LEU A 90 -39.00 -16.48 4.91
CA LEU A 90 -38.81 -17.28 3.70
C LEU A 90 -37.35 -17.33 3.28
N LEU A 91 -36.64 -16.19 3.31
CA LEU A 91 -35.21 -16.14 3.02
C LEU A 91 -34.40 -16.92 4.06
N TYR A 92 -34.74 -16.80 5.35
CA TYR A 92 -34.13 -17.57 6.42
C TYR A 92 -34.31 -19.08 6.21
N TYR A 93 -35.55 -19.52 5.97
CA TYR A 93 -35.84 -20.93 5.71
C TYR A 93 -35.21 -21.41 4.41
N TRP A 94 -35.18 -20.59 3.36
CA TRP A 94 -34.48 -20.92 2.12
C TRP A 94 -33.00 -21.16 2.38
N VAL A 95 -32.31 -20.26 3.09
CA VAL A 95 -30.90 -20.42 3.48
C VAL A 95 -30.71 -21.63 4.40
N ALA A 96 -31.56 -21.80 5.40
CA ALA A 96 -31.47 -22.92 6.36
C ALA A 96 -31.82 -24.28 5.73
N SER A 97 -32.65 -24.28 4.68
CA SER A 97 -32.98 -25.46 3.87
C SER A 97 -31.92 -25.79 2.84
N GLN A 98 -30.97 -24.88 2.60
CA GLN A 98 -29.71 -25.27 2.01
C GLN A 98 -28.99 -26.12 3.07
N GLU A 99 -29.30 -27.41 3.15
CA GLU A 99 -28.38 -28.37 3.75
C GLU A 99 -27.05 -28.16 3.01
N PRO A 100 -25.95 -27.81 3.70
CA PRO A 100 -24.64 -27.83 3.06
C PRO A 100 -24.47 -29.27 2.58
N GLN A 101 -24.64 -29.47 1.27
CA GLN A 101 -24.51 -30.76 0.63
C GLN A 101 -23.21 -31.39 1.15
N PRO A 102 -23.25 -32.57 1.78
CA PRO A 102 -22.05 -33.25 2.19
C PRO A 102 -21.26 -33.52 0.91
N ASP A 103 -20.08 -32.91 0.83
CA ASP A 103 -19.10 -33.05 -0.24
C ASP A 103 -19.61 -32.74 -1.65
N ILE A 104 -19.99 -31.48 -1.90
CA ILE A 104 -19.77 -30.93 -3.23
C ILE A 104 -18.26 -30.86 -3.41
N GLY A 105 -17.70 -31.87 -4.08
CA GLY A 105 -16.27 -32.00 -4.36
C GLY A 105 -15.69 -30.65 -4.72
N CYS A 106 -14.69 -30.22 -3.93
CA CYS A 106 -13.97 -28.95 -4.01
C CYS A 106 -14.57 -28.00 -5.04
N ARG A 107 -15.72 -27.36 -4.72
CA ARG A 107 -16.33 -26.38 -5.63
C ARG A 107 -15.23 -25.41 -6.04
N SER A 108 -15.15 -25.14 -7.34
CA SER A 108 -14.55 -23.96 -7.96
C SER A 108 -14.37 -22.90 -6.90
N SER A 109 -13.12 -22.70 -6.49
CA SER A 109 -12.83 -21.99 -5.25
C SER A 109 -13.56 -20.64 -5.28
N TRP A 110 -13.92 -20.09 -4.13
CA TRP A 110 -14.58 -18.77 -4.03
C TRP A 110 -13.81 -17.63 -4.74
N VAL A 111 -12.65 -17.90 -5.33
CA VAL A 111 -11.80 -17.05 -6.15
C VAL A 111 -12.27 -16.95 -7.61
N GLU A 112 -13.01 -17.94 -8.12
CA GLU A 112 -13.46 -17.98 -9.52
C GLU A 112 -14.64 -17.02 -9.71
N ALA A 113 -14.36 -15.84 -10.28
CA ALA A 113 -15.36 -14.84 -10.60
C ALA A 113 -15.94 -15.11 -11.99
N THR A 114 -17.27 -15.14 -12.09
CA THR A 114 -17.99 -15.29 -13.36
C THR A 114 -18.91 -14.09 -13.60
N LEU A 115 -19.15 -13.76 -14.87
CA LEU A 115 -20.07 -12.71 -15.29
C LEU A 115 -21.01 -13.22 -16.38
N VAL A 116 -22.30 -12.95 -16.19
CA VAL A 116 -23.34 -13.31 -17.16
C VAL A 116 -23.46 -12.27 -18.29
N ALA A 117 -24.03 -12.68 -19.41
CA ALA A 117 -24.22 -11.80 -20.58
C ALA A 117 -25.39 -10.81 -20.42
N ASP A 118 -26.38 -11.12 -19.57
CA ASP A 118 -27.51 -10.23 -19.32
C ASP A 118 -27.05 -8.88 -18.72
N PRO A 119 -27.35 -7.73 -19.35
CA PRO A 119 -26.80 -6.43 -18.92
C PRO A 119 -27.15 -6.04 -17.48
N VAL A 120 -28.33 -6.41 -16.99
CA VAL A 120 -28.78 -6.03 -15.64
C VAL A 120 -28.09 -6.90 -14.60
N ALA A 121 -28.11 -8.22 -14.78
CA ALA A 121 -27.44 -9.16 -13.91
C ALA A 121 -25.92 -8.95 -13.92
N ARG A 122 -25.35 -8.59 -15.06
CA ARG A 122 -23.93 -8.25 -15.21
C ARG A 122 -23.52 -7.04 -14.37
N ARG A 123 -24.31 -5.95 -14.39
CA ARG A 123 -24.09 -4.78 -13.53
C ARG A 123 -24.19 -5.12 -12.04
N GLN A 124 -25.13 -6.00 -11.67
CA GLN A 124 -25.20 -6.53 -10.31
C GLN A 124 -23.95 -7.36 -9.97
N GLY A 125 -23.45 -8.15 -10.92
CA GLY A 125 -22.19 -8.89 -10.81
C GLY A 125 -20.99 -7.98 -10.54
N TYR A 126 -20.86 -6.86 -11.27
CA TYR A 126 -19.82 -5.87 -11.01
C TYR A 126 -19.86 -5.33 -9.58
N ALA A 127 -21.06 -4.92 -9.12
CA ALA A 127 -21.25 -4.40 -7.76
C ALA A 127 -20.97 -5.47 -6.69
N TRP A 128 -21.39 -6.71 -6.93
CA TRP A 128 -21.17 -7.81 -5.99
C TRP A 128 -19.69 -8.18 -5.89
N LEU A 129 -18.99 -8.34 -7.02
CA LEU A 129 -17.56 -8.68 -7.06
C LEU A 129 -16.71 -7.59 -6.39
N SER A 130 -17.01 -6.32 -6.66
CA SER A 130 -16.30 -5.18 -6.06
C SER A 130 -16.51 -5.10 -4.54
N GLN A 131 -17.76 -5.22 -4.06
CA GLN A 131 -18.07 -5.25 -2.62
C GLN A 131 -17.41 -6.43 -1.92
N LYS A 132 -17.42 -7.61 -2.54
CA LYS A 132 -16.76 -8.80 -2.02
C LYS A 132 -15.26 -8.56 -1.86
N ALA A 133 -14.58 -8.08 -2.91
CA ALA A 133 -13.15 -7.77 -2.86
C ALA A 133 -12.83 -6.72 -1.79
N TYR A 134 -13.69 -5.70 -1.63
CA TYR A 134 -13.54 -4.69 -0.58
C TYR A 134 -13.63 -5.31 0.82
N HIS A 135 -14.68 -6.10 1.09
CA HIS A 135 -14.83 -6.74 2.39
C HIS A 135 -13.73 -7.76 2.68
N THR A 136 -13.22 -8.46 1.65
CA THR A 136 -12.04 -9.31 1.76
C THR A 136 -10.81 -8.50 2.14
N ALA A 137 -10.56 -7.36 1.49
CA ALA A 137 -9.44 -6.48 1.80
C ALA A 137 -9.47 -6.01 3.26
N ILE A 138 -10.61 -5.47 3.71
CA ILE A 138 -10.79 -5.00 5.09
C ILE A 138 -10.61 -6.13 6.12
N SER A 139 -11.12 -7.33 5.82
CA SER A 139 -11.03 -8.47 6.74
C SER A 139 -9.62 -9.07 6.79
N ALA A 140 -8.89 -9.05 5.68
CA ALA A 140 -7.58 -9.67 5.56
C ALA A 140 -6.43 -8.75 6.01
N MET A 141 -6.63 -7.43 5.97
CA MET A 141 -5.63 -6.41 6.32
C MET A 141 -4.90 -6.66 7.66
N PRO A 142 -5.56 -7.09 8.76
CA PRO A 142 -4.86 -7.35 10.02
C PRO A 142 -3.90 -8.55 10.00
N TYR A 143 -4.03 -9.44 9.01
CA TYR A 143 -3.31 -10.71 8.95
C TYR A 143 -2.23 -10.71 7.87
N ILE A 144 -2.55 -10.14 6.72
CA ILE A 144 -1.68 -10.12 5.54
C ILE A 144 -0.60 -9.04 5.68
N CYS A 145 -0.97 -7.86 6.16
CA CYS A 145 -0.03 -6.76 6.27
C CYS A 145 0.63 -6.75 7.66
N ARG A 146 1.82 -7.35 7.76
CA ARG A 146 2.66 -7.25 8.97
C ARG A 146 3.00 -5.78 9.26
N PRO A 147 3.24 -5.40 10.53
CA PRO A 147 3.47 -4.00 10.89
C PRO A 147 4.68 -3.37 10.20
N ALA A 148 4.42 -2.25 9.53
CA ALA A 148 5.28 -1.09 9.19
C ALA A 148 6.63 -1.30 8.48
N THR A 149 7.14 -2.52 8.31
CA THR A 149 8.36 -2.71 7.50
C THR A 149 8.01 -2.70 6.03
N GLU A 150 8.69 -1.84 5.27
CA GLU A 150 8.69 -1.94 3.82
C GLU A 150 9.10 -3.36 3.44
N SER A 151 8.20 -4.05 2.74
CA SER A 151 8.36 -5.46 2.42
C SER A 151 7.59 -5.77 1.16
N VAL A 152 8.24 -6.51 0.27
CA VAL A 152 7.61 -7.23 -0.82
C VAL A 152 7.74 -8.71 -0.50
N GLU A 153 6.62 -9.37 -0.27
CA GLU A 153 6.57 -10.82 -0.01
C GLU A 153 5.78 -11.48 -1.15
N SER A 154 6.43 -12.38 -1.86
CA SER A 154 5.81 -13.26 -2.84
C SER A 154 5.63 -14.65 -2.25
N MET A 155 4.52 -15.31 -2.60
CA MET A 155 4.22 -16.66 -2.17
C MET A 155 3.60 -17.44 -3.32
N LEU A 156 4.18 -18.60 -3.62
CA LEU A 156 3.66 -19.53 -4.61
C LEU A 156 2.81 -20.59 -3.91
N HIS A 157 1.55 -20.69 -4.28
CA HIS A 157 0.60 -21.67 -3.76
C HIS A 157 0.59 -22.88 -4.70
N THR A 158 0.81 -24.07 -4.14
CA THR A 158 0.82 -25.34 -4.89
C THR A 158 -0.35 -26.22 -4.48
N ILE A 159 -0.76 -27.11 -5.38
CA ILE A 159 -1.82 -28.10 -5.16
C ILE A 159 -1.38 -29.44 -5.73
N ASP A 160 -1.68 -30.53 -5.02
CA ASP A 160 -1.50 -31.89 -5.53
C ASP A 160 -2.65 -32.21 -6.50
N GLY A 161 -2.31 -32.46 -7.76
CA GLY A 161 -3.25 -32.93 -8.78
C GLY A 161 -2.93 -34.37 -9.22
N ASP A 162 -3.74 -34.90 -10.13
CA ASP A 162 -3.56 -36.26 -10.68
C ASP A 162 -2.18 -36.47 -11.33
N ASP A 163 -1.64 -35.41 -11.94
CA ASP A 163 -0.30 -35.39 -12.54
C ASP A 163 0.82 -34.99 -11.56
N GLY A 164 0.53 -34.98 -10.26
CA GLY A 164 1.43 -34.56 -9.18
C GLY A 164 1.30 -33.08 -8.81
N LEU A 165 2.37 -32.53 -8.21
CA LEU A 165 2.39 -31.17 -7.69
C LEU A 165 2.23 -30.13 -8.83
N ASN A 166 1.23 -29.26 -8.72
CA ASN A 166 0.92 -28.18 -9.65
C ASN A 166 0.94 -26.82 -8.94
N ILE A 167 0.98 -25.74 -9.72
CA ILE A 167 0.80 -24.39 -9.20
C ILE A 167 -0.69 -24.10 -9.19
N ALA A 168 -1.21 -23.61 -8.07
CA ALA A 168 -2.61 -23.20 -7.91
C ALA A 168 -2.78 -21.68 -8.07
N ALA A 169 -1.84 -20.92 -7.51
CA ALA A 169 -1.84 -19.47 -7.56
C ALA A 169 -0.47 -18.92 -7.16
N PHE A 170 -0.26 -17.64 -7.38
CA PHE A 170 0.77 -16.87 -6.69
C PHE A 170 0.15 -15.63 -6.06
N SER A 171 0.73 -15.18 -4.96
CA SER A 171 0.32 -13.95 -4.30
C SER A 171 1.49 -13.04 -4.03
N ILE A 172 1.24 -11.74 -4.08
CA ILE A 172 2.22 -10.70 -3.79
C ILE A 172 1.63 -9.74 -2.78
N GLN A 173 2.42 -9.43 -1.77
CA GLN A 173 2.12 -8.51 -0.69
C GLN A 173 3.13 -7.39 -0.71
N LEU A 174 2.65 -6.15 -0.69
CA LEU A 174 3.49 -4.96 -0.61
C LEU A 174 2.99 -4.08 0.53
N ASN A 175 3.91 -3.65 1.38
CA ASN A 175 3.68 -2.58 2.34
C ASN A 175 4.71 -1.51 2.09
N SER A 176 4.29 -0.26 1.87
CA SER A 176 5.22 0.84 1.58
C SER A 176 4.68 2.16 2.14
N PRO A 177 5.47 2.89 2.95
CA PRO A 177 5.14 4.26 3.32
C PRO A 177 5.38 5.19 2.12
N VAL A 178 4.41 6.05 1.85
CA VAL A 178 4.44 7.06 0.80
C VAL A 178 4.37 8.43 1.46
N PHE A 179 5.36 9.28 1.24
CA PHE A 179 5.45 10.62 1.84
C PHE A 179 4.61 11.64 1.06
N ALA A 180 3.32 11.37 0.93
CA ALA A 180 2.33 12.29 0.38
C ALA A 180 0.96 12.07 1.02
N ASN A 181 0.03 12.99 0.79
CA ASN A 181 -1.36 12.88 1.23
C ASN A 181 -2.08 11.69 0.54
N TYR A 182 -2.86 10.92 1.31
CA TYR A 182 -3.46 9.66 0.81
C TYR A 182 -4.40 9.84 -0.37
N LYS A 183 -5.09 10.98 -0.48
CA LYS A 183 -5.96 11.27 -1.63
C LYS A 183 -5.16 11.55 -2.90
N HIS A 184 -4.07 12.30 -2.75
CA HIS A 184 -3.16 12.60 -3.86
C HIS A 184 -2.44 11.32 -4.31
N THR A 185 -1.91 10.55 -3.36
CA THR A 185 -1.36 9.21 -3.59
C THR A 185 -2.37 8.31 -4.32
N ALA A 186 -3.63 8.28 -3.90
CA ALA A 186 -4.66 7.48 -4.54
C ALA A 186 -4.93 7.90 -5.97
N LYS A 187 -5.06 9.20 -6.24
CA LYS A 187 -5.25 9.73 -7.58
C LYS A 187 -4.12 9.26 -8.52
N VAL A 188 -2.87 9.53 -8.14
CA VAL A 188 -1.70 9.18 -8.96
C VAL A 188 -1.57 7.66 -9.15
N TRP A 189 -1.83 6.88 -8.10
CA TRP A 189 -1.78 5.42 -8.18
C TRP A 189 -2.86 4.87 -9.11
N PHE A 190 -4.07 5.40 -9.04
CA PHE A 190 -5.19 5.01 -9.89
C PHE A 190 -4.93 5.35 -11.37
N GLU A 191 -4.45 6.56 -11.66
CA GLU A 191 -4.06 6.99 -13.02
C GLU A 191 -2.92 6.13 -13.58
N MET A 192 -1.97 5.75 -12.74
CA MET A 192 -0.89 4.85 -13.14
C MET A 192 -1.40 3.44 -13.47
N ILE A 193 -2.32 2.88 -12.67
CA ILE A 193 -2.92 1.57 -12.98
C ILE A 193 -3.68 1.65 -14.30
N GLN A 194 -4.48 2.70 -14.51
CA GLN A 194 -5.24 2.88 -15.75
C GLN A 194 -4.36 3.07 -16.99
N SER A 195 -3.17 3.63 -16.85
CA SER A 195 -2.26 3.86 -17.99
C SER A 195 -1.34 2.68 -18.28
N ALA A 196 -1.03 1.84 -17.28
CA ALA A 196 -0.20 0.66 -17.45
C ALA A 196 -0.91 -0.47 -18.20
N ASP A 197 -2.22 -0.58 -17.98
CA ASP A 197 -3.06 -1.54 -18.67
C ASP A 197 -3.54 -0.88 -19.97
N ALA A 198 -3.12 -1.40 -21.13
CA ALA A 198 -3.63 -0.97 -22.45
C ALA A 198 -5.09 -1.41 -22.67
N ASP A 199 -5.86 -1.41 -21.58
CA ASP A 199 -7.16 -2.00 -21.47
C ASP A 199 -8.18 -0.97 -21.89
N THR A 200 -9.06 -1.37 -22.80
CA THR A 200 -10.15 -0.50 -23.21
C THR A 200 -11.20 -0.53 -22.09
N VAL A 201 -11.56 0.64 -21.55
CA VAL A 201 -12.73 0.75 -20.66
C VAL A 201 -13.95 0.32 -21.48
N VAL A 202 -14.53 -0.82 -21.15
CA VAL A 202 -15.67 -1.38 -21.88
C VAL A 202 -16.99 -0.85 -21.30
N ASP A 203 -17.08 -0.78 -19.97
CA ASP A 203 -18.27 -0.26 -19.29
C ASP A 203 -17.85 0.58 -18.07
N LYS A 204 -18.40 1.80 -17.98
CA LYS A 204 -18.28 2.67 -16.81
C LYS A 204 -19.64 2.70 -16.12
N VAL A 205 -19.78 1.92 -15.04
CA VAL A 205 -21.04 1.79 -14.30
C VAL A 205 -21.34 3.07 -13.54
N ASP A 206 -20.32 3.61 -12.87
CA ASP A 206 -20.33 4.90 -12.18
C ASP A 206 -18.90 5.48 -12.09
N ASP A 207 -18.70 6.56 -11.33
CA ASP A 207 -17.38 7.21 -11.18
C ASP A 207 -16.37 6.39 -10.37
N LYS A 208 -16.81 5.31 -9.74
CA LYS A 208 -16.04 4.48 -8.82
C LYS A 208 -16.06 2.99 -9.19
N LEU A 209 -16.78 2.58 -10.23
CA LEU A 209 -16.91 1.19 -10.66
C LEU A 209 -16.77 1.08 -12.19
N TYR A 210 -15.76 0.33 -12.60
CA TYR A 210 -15.32 0.22 -13.98
C TYR A 210 -15.17 -1.25 -14.37
N PHE A 211 -15.46 -1.57 -15.62
CA PHE A 211 -15.14 -2.84 -16.25
C PHE A 211 -14.17 -2.62 -17.41
N TYR A 212 -13.01 -3.24 -17.31
CA TYR A 212 -11.93 -3.19 -18.29
C TYR A 212 -11.80 -4.52 -19.01
N ARG A 213 -11.39 -4.45 -20.27
CA ARG A 213 -10.93 -5.62 -21.01
C ARG A 213 -9.59 -5.31 -21.67
N GLY A 214 -8.62 -6.16 -21.35
CA GLY A 214 -7.25 -6.06 -21.77
C GLY A 214 -6.79 -7.21 -22.63
N CYS A 215 -5.81 -6.93 -23.48
CA CYS A 215 -5.01 -7.96 -24.12
C CYS A 215 -3.54 -7.56 -24.04
N SER A 216 -2.76 -8.37 -23.34
CA SER A 216 -1.32 -8.15 -23.22
C SER A 216 -0.66 -8.44 -24.57
N SER A 217 -0.02 -7.43 -25.14
CA SER A 217 0.72 -7.56 -26.41
C SER A 217 1.91 -8.51 -26.31
N HIS A 218 2.42 -8.75 -25.10
CA HIS A 218 3.62 -9.55 -24.89
C HIS A 218 3.38 -11.06 -24.99
N ASN A 219 2.26 -11.55 -24.47
CA ASN A 219 1.95 -12.99 -24.39
C ASN A 219 0.55 -13.34 -24.90
N GLY A 220 -0.21 -12.37 -25.41
CA GLY A 220 -1.58 -12.55 -25.89
C GLY A 220 -2.59 -12.89 -24.78
N SER A 221 -2.22 -12.72 -23.51
CA SER A 221 -3.15 -13.02 -22.41
C SER A 221 -4.24 -11.97 -22.33
N VAL A 222 -5.47 -12.41 -22.11
CA VAL A 222 -6.65 -11.56 -21.95
C VAL A 222 -6.94 -11.39 -20.46
N THR A 223 -7.37 -10.18 -20.09
CA THR A 223 -7.83 -9.82 -18.75
C THR A 223 -9.21 -9.18 -18.86
N CYS A 224 -10.12 -9.60 -17.99
CA CYS A 224 -11.43 -8.95 -17.82
C CYS A 224 -11.50 -8.52 -16.36
N VAL A 225 -11.51 -7.22 -16.08
CA VAL A 225 -11.27 -6.71 -14.74
C VAL A 225 -12.42 -5.81 -14.29
N VAL A 226 -13.06 -6.18 -13.18
CA VAL A 226 -13.98 -5.31 -12.45
C VAL A 226 -13.18 -4.52 -11.41
N GLN A 227 -13.02 -3.23 -11.60
CA GLN A 227 -12.28 -2.36 -10.68
C GLN A 227 -13.22 -1.44 -9.91
N SER A 228 -12.96 -1.23 -8.62
CA SER A 228 -13.68 -0.22 -7.85
C SER A 228 -12.81 0.59 -6.91
N VAL A 229 -13.29 1.79 -6.55
CA VAL A 229 -12.65 2.68 -5.57
C VAL A 229 -13.64 3.06 -4.48
N VAL A 230 -13.33 2.71 -3.24
CA VAL A 230 -14.10 3.09 -2.04
C VAL A 230 -13.29 4.11 -1.25
N GLU A 231 -13.88 5.29 -1.04
CA GLU A 231 -13.27 6.37 -0.26
C GLU A 231 -13.89 6.43 1.14
N GLU A 232 -13.03 6.34 2.16
CA GLU A 232 -13.35 6.51 3.57
C GLU A 232 -12.62 7.75 4.14
N PRO A 233 -13.01 8.26 5.32
CA PRO A 233 -12.38 9.47 5.88
C PRO A 233 -10.87 9.38 6.12
N ASP A 234 -10.36 8.19 6.39
CA ASP A 234 -8.97 7.90 6.76
C ASP A 234 -8.27 6.91 5.82
N ARG A 235 -8.95 6.43 4.77
CA ARG A 235 -8.34 5.55 3.76
C ARG A 235 -9.08 5.55 2.43
N ILE A 236 -8.37 5.13 1.39
CA ILE A 236 -8.96 4.76 0.10
C ILE A 236 -8.66 3.30 -0.18
N VAL A 237 -9.67 2.54 -0.56
CA VAL A 237 -9.54 1.12 -0.93
C VAL A 237 -9.86 0.98 -2.40
N MET A 238 -8.86 0.58 -3.18
CA MET A 238 -9.04 0.19 -4.57
C MET A 238 -9.08 -1.33 -4.64
N THR A 239 -10.03 -1.86 -5.39
CA THR A 239 -10.15 -3.30 -5.62
C THR A 239 -10.17 -3.55 -7.11
N ALA A 240 -9.62 -4.68 -7.54
CA ALA A 240 -9.99 -5.23 -8.82
C ALA A 240 -10.07 -6.74 -8.79
N VAL A 241 -11.03 -7.25 -9.54
CA VAL A 241 -11.30 -8.67 -9.67
C VAL A 241 -11.15 -9.04 -11.14
N SER A 242 -10.18 -9.90 -11.42
CA SER A 242 -9.98 -10.46 -12.74
C SER A 242 -10.90 -11.67 -12.91
N VAL A 243 -11.90 -11.51 -13.77
CA VAL A 243 -12.97 -12.45 -14.07
C VAL A 243 -12.40 -13.64 -14.83
N MET A 244 -12.75 -14.85 -14.39
CA MET A 244 -12.32 -16.10 -15.02
C MET A 244 -13.21 -16.47 -16.20
N ASP A 245 -14.53 -16.39 -16.01
CA ASP A 245 -15.52 -16.75 -17.03
C ASP A 245 -16.46 -15.57 -17.30
N ASP A 246 -16.53 -15.16 -18.57
CA ASP A 246 -17.31 -14.01 -19.00
C ASP A 246 -18.17 -14.40 -20.21
N GLU A 247 -19.46 -14.62 -19.98
CA GLU A 247 -20.39 -15.05 -21.03
C GLU A 247 -20.50 -14.04 -22.19
N MET A 248 -20.23 -12.75 -21.94
CA MET A 248 -20.28 -11.72 -22.98
C MET A 248 -19.00 -11.73 -23.84
N TYR A 249 -17.89 -12.17 -23.27
CA TYR A 249 -16.60 -12.26 -23.95
C TYR A 249 -15.98 -13.65 -23.75
N PRO A 250 -16.57 -14.70 -24.35
CA PRO A 250 -16.05 -16.06 -24.21
C PRO A 250 -14.59 -16.15 -24.66
N LEU A 251 -13.83 -17.00 -23.98
CA LEU A 251 -12.41 -17.19 -24.27
C LEU A 251 -12.22 -17.94 -25.59
N CYS A 252 -11.41 -17.38 -26.50
CA CYS A 252 -11.05 -18.09 -27.74
C CYS A 252 -10.03 -19.21 -27.47
N THR A 253 -9.98 -20.23 -28.34
CA THR A 253 -9.11 -21.42 -28.20
C THR A 253 -7.62 -21.12 -27.99
N HIS A 254 -7.12 -19.99 -28.47
CA HIS A 254 -5.70 -19.61 -28.35
C HIS A 254 -5.43 -18.53 -27.31
N GLN A 255 -6.47 -18.08 -26.60
CA GLN A 255 -6.33 -17.04 -25.59
C GLN A 255 -6.10 -17.66 -24.22
N VAL A 256 -5.31 -16.95 -23.42
CA VAL A 256 -5.07 -17.29 -22.03
C VAL A 256 -5.68 -16.19 -21.16
N GLN A 257 -6.65 -16.56 -20.32
CA GLN A 257 -7.29 -15.66 -19.39
C GLN A 257 -6.53 -15.65 -18.06
N LEU A 258 -6.09 -14.46 -17.64
CA LEU A 258 -5.60 -14.25 -16.28
C LEU A 258 -6.78 -13.93 -15.36
N HIS A 259 -6.84 -14.56 -14.20
CA HIS A 259 -7.91 -14.36 -13.23
C HIS A 259 -7.39 -14.34 -11.78
N GLY A 260 -8.20 -13.81 -10.87
CA GLY A 260 -7.83 -13.59 -9.48
C GLY A 260 -8.37 -12.27 -8.93
N PHE A 261 -7.71 -11.71 -7.93
CA PHE A 261 -8.09 -10.41 -7.39
C PHE A 261 -6.90 -9.65 -6.82
N HIS A 262 -7.01 -8.34 -6.83
CA HIS A 262 -6.08 -7.43 -6.16
C HIS A 262 -6.83 -6.40 -5.35
N TRP A 263 -6.17 -5.86 -4.34
CA TRP A 263 -6.61 -4.66 -3.66
C TRP A 263 -5.41 -3.82 -3.23
N THR A 264 -5.63 -2.51 -3.18
CA THR A 264 -4.70 -1.53 -2.61
C THR A 264 -5.44 -0.71 -1.58
N VAL A 265 -4.94 -0.69 -0.34
CA VAL A 265 -5.41 0.16 0.75
C VAL A 265 -4.40 1.28 0.95
N LEU A 266 -4.87 2.51 0.89
CA LEU A 266 -4.09 3.74 1.10
C LEU A 266 -4.59 4.40 2.36
N GLU A 267 -3.92 4.15 3.47
CA GLU A 267 -4.31 4.65 4.79
C GLU A 267 -3.57 5.93 5.16
N ARG A 268 -4.31 6.90 5.69
CA ARG A 268 -3.74 8.12 6.24
C ARG A 268 -3.02 7.80 7.56
N VAL A 269 -1.70 7.98 7.58
CA VAL A 269 -0.91 7.95 8.82
C VAL A 269 -0.83 9.36 9.40
N THR A 270 -0.49 10.34 8.56
CA THR A 270 -0.55 11.77 8.82
C THR A 270 -1.10 12.50 7.59
N GLU A 271 -1.23 13.83 7.62
CA GLU A 271 -1.66 14.59 6.43
C GLU A 271 -0.67 14.51 5.25
N SER A 272 0.59 14.16 5.51
CA SER A 272 1.67 14.06 4.52
C SER A 272 2.29 12.66 4.41
N ILE A 273 1.76 11.67 5.13
CA ILE A 273 2.25 10.29 5.12
C ILE A 273 1.08 9.35 4.92
N THR A 274 1.18 8.54 3.88
CA THR A 274 0.24 7.49 3.51
C THR A 274 0.90 6.15 3.67
N LEU A 275 0.21 5.18 4.27
CA LEU A 275 0.64 3.80 4.24
C LEU A 275 -0.09 3.08 3.11
N MET A 276 0.67 2.66 2.10
CA MET A 276 0.16 1.85 1.00
C MET A 276 0.34 0.37 1.33
N ARG A 277 -0.77 -0.37 1.26
CA ARG A 277 -0.81 -1.82 1.41
C ARG A 277 -1.43 -2.41 0.17
N GLN A 278 -0.76 -3.34 -0.47
CA GLN A 278 -1.27 -4.02 -1.64
C GLN A 278 -1.23 -5.53 -1.42
N PHE A 279 -2.27 -6.19 -1.90
CA PHE A 279 -2.31 -7.63 -2.06
C PHE A 279 -2.79 -7.95 -3.47
N MET A 280 -2.12 -8.91 -4.08
CA MET A 280 -2.52 -9.50 -5.34
C MET A 280 -2.53 -11.01 -5.17
N LEU A 281 -3.58 -11.66 -5.63
CA LEU A 281 -3.66 -13.09 -5.84
C LEU A 281 -3.98 -13.32 -7.30
N GLN A 282 -3.08 -13.99 -8.01
CA GLN A 282 -3.29 -14.42 -9.38
C GLN A 282 -3.31 -15.94 -9.41
N CYS A 283 -4.43 -16.49 -9.84
CA CYS A 283 -4.61 -17.92 -9.98
C CYS A 283 -3.93 -18.44 -11.24
N THR A 284 -3.78 -19.76 -11.32
CA THR A 284 -3.29 -20.41 -12.53
C THR A 284 -4.14 -20.01 -13.73
N PRO A 285 -3.55 -19.49 -14.82
CA PRO A 285 -4.32 -19.03 -15.97
C PRO A 285 -5.17 -20.14 -16.59
N VAL A 286 -6.23 -19.76 -17.29
CA VAL A 286 -7.13 -20.69 -17.98
C VAL A 286 -7.17 -20.41 -19.48
N THR A 287 -7.46 -21.45 -20.26
CA THR A 287 -7.73 -21.43 -21.69
C THR A 287 -9.13 -21.97 -21.94
N ALA A 288 -9.61 -21.92 -23.19
CA ALA A 288 -10.89 -22.56 -23.54
C ALA A 288 -10.87 -24.09 -23.25
N ASP A 289 -9.69 -24.70 -23.22
CA ASP A 289 -9.50 -26.13 -22.94
C ASP A 289 -9.28 -26.43 -21.45
N GLY A 290 -9.32 -25.42 -20.58
CA GLY A 290 -9.15 -25.54 -19.14
C GLY A 290 -7.87 -24.90 -18.61
N VAL A 291 -7.42 -25.37 -17.44
CA VAL A 291 -6.27 -24.82 -16.71
C VAL A 291 -4.98 -24.97 -17.52
N VAL A 292 -4.17 -23.90 -17.59
CA VAL A 292 -2.90 -23.91 -18.30
C VAL A 292 -1.91 -24.89 -17.65
N SER A 293 -1.23 -25.69 -18.48
CA SER A 293 -0.24 -26.67 -18.01
C SER A 293 0.97 -26.02 -17.32
N LEU A 294 1.65 -26.77 -16.45
CA LEU A 294 2.86 -26.29 -15.76
C LEU A 294 3.96 -25.84 -16.74
N ALA A 295 4.13 -26.55 -17.85
CA ALA A 295 5.10 -26.20 -18.90
C ALA A 295 4.79 -24.82 -19.49
N LYS A 296 3.52 -24.58 -19.82
CA LYS A 296 3.07 -23.32 -20.41
C LYS A 296 3.13 -22.16 -19.43
N MET A 297 2.88 -22.41 -18.13
CA MET A 297 3.17 -21.42 -17.09
C MET A 297 4.66 -21.07 -17.05
N GLY A 298 5.55 -22.07 -17.11
CA GLY A 298 7.00 -21.88 -17.19
C GLY A 298 7.41 -20.95 -18.34
N GLU A 299 6.84 -21.16 -19.53
CA GLU A 299 7.07 -20.28 -20.68
C GLU A 299 6.70 -18.82 -20.40
N PHE A 300 5.62 -18.56 -19.64
CA PHE A 300 5.24 -17.19 -19.30
C PHE A 300 6.30 -16.46 -18.50
N VAL A 301 7.09 -17.15 -17.68
CA VAL A 301 8.19 -16.58 -16.92
C VAL A 301 9.55 -16.79 -17.58
N GLY A 302 9.58 -17.26 -18.84
CA GLY A 302 10.80 -17.45 -19.62
C GLY A 302 11.60 -18.72 -19.30
N LEU A 303 10.98 -19.72 -18.68
CA LEU A 303 11.60 -21.02 -18.42
C LEU A 303 11.40 -21.98 -19.59
N SER A 304 12.42 -22.80 -19.90
CA SER A 304 12.28 -23.94 -20.80
C SER A 304 11.48 -25.06 -20.13
N THR A 305 11.04 -26.05 -20.92
CA THR A 305 10.38 -27.26 -20.42
C THR A 305 11.36 -28.32 -19.89
N ASP A 306 12.67 -28.04 -19.90
CA ASP A 306 13.69 -29.01 -19.51
C ASP A 306 13.63 -29.29 -18.01
N GLY A 307 13.57 -30.56 -17.62
CA GLY A 307 13.48 -30.98 -16.22
C GLY A 307 12.07 -30.85 -15.64
N ILE A 308 11.02 -30.77 -16.46
CA ILE A 308 9.62 -30.75 -16.01
C ILE A 308 9.19 -32.08 -15.40
N GLU A 309 9.83 -33.18 -15.79
CA GLU A 309 9.68 -34.50 -15.18
C GLU A 309 10.04 -34.50 -13.68
N HIS A 310 10.89 -33.56 -13.26
CA HIS A 310 11.23 -33.28 -11.87
C HIS A 310 10.41 -32.10 -11.34
N ARG A 311 9.09 -32.31 -11.23
CA ARG A 311 8.08 -31.25 -10.98
C ARG A 311 8.40 -30.32 -9.82
N GLU A 312 8.84 -30.85 -8.68
CA GLU A 312 9.20 -30.03 -7.51
C GLU A 312 10.36 -29.08 -7.84
N THR A 313 11.44 -29.61 -8.42
CA THR A 313 12.59 -28.81 -8.87
C THR A 313 12.20 -27.80 -9.96
N TYR A 314 11.27 -28.16 -10.84
CA TYR A 314 10.72 -27.24 -11.84
C TYR A 314 9.93 -26.09 -11.19
N ILE A 315 9.08 -26.40 -10.21
CA ILE A 315 8.29 -25.40 -9.46
C ILE A 315 9.19 -24.47 -8.65
N GLU A 316 10.28 -24.96 -8.06
CA GLU A 316 11.28 -24.11 -7.40
C GLU A 316 11.97 -23.16 -8.39
N ARG A 317 12.35 -23.64 -9.58
CA ARG A 317 12.88 -22.78 -10.65
C ARG A 317 11.85 -21.73 -11.09
N PHE A 318 10.58 -22.14 -11.23
CA PHE A 318 9.48 -21.24 -11.51
C PHE A 318 9.34 -20.15 -10.46
N ARG A 319 9.37 -20.50 -9.17
CA ARG A 319 9.31 -19.55 -8.06
C ARG A 319 10.42 -18.51 -8.16
N ASN A 320 11.67 -18.95 -8.33
CA ASN A 320 12.82 -18.05 -8.44
C ASN A 320 12.72 -17.09 -9.65
N ALA A 321 12.29 -17.61 -10.80
CA ALA A 321 12.10 -16.80 -12.01
C ALA A 321 10.97 -15.77 -11.84
N LEU A 322 9.85 -16.21 -11.24
CA LEU A 322 8.71 -15.36 -10.93
C LEU A 322 9.09 -14.25 -9.93
N ASP A 323 9.80 -14.58 -8.86
CA ASP A 323 10.25 -13.62 -7.85
C ASP A 323 11.18 -12.57 -8.43
N THR A 324 12.13 -13.00 -9.29
CA THR A 324 13.04 -12.09 -9.99
C THR A 324 12.27 -11.12 -10.89
N ARG A 325 11.39 -11.65 -11.75
CA ARG A 325 10.59 -10.85 -12.66
C ARG A 325 9.66 -9.89 -11.92
N ASN A 326 8.98 -10.36 -10.90
CA ASN A 326 8.08 -9.53 -10.09
C ASN A 326 8.87 -8.45 -9.37
N GLY A 327 10.03 -8.77 -8.78
CA GLY A 327 10.90 -7.77 -8.15
C GLY A 327 11.26 -6.61 -9.10
N GLU A 328 11.61 -6.93 -10.36
CA GLU A 328 11.91 -5.93 -11.39
C GLU A 328 10.68 -5.10 -11.79
N VAL A 329 9.55 -5.76 -12.08
CA VAL A 329 8.30 -5.10 -12.49
C VAL A 329 7.78 -4.19 -11.37
N TYR A 330 7.78 -4.66 -10.13
CA TYR A 330 7.33 -3.87 -8.97
C TYR A 330 8.26 -2.70 -8.71
N ARG A 331 9.59 -2.88 -8.78
CA ARG A 331 10.55 -1.78 -8.64
C ARG A 331 10.33 -0.71 -9.70
N GLY A 332 10.23 -1.09 -10.97
CA GLY A 332 9.98 -0.14 -12.06
C GLY A 332 8.64 0.59 -11.91
N ARG A 333 7.60 -0.12 -11.46
CA ARG A 333 6.28 0.48 -11.18
C ARG A 333 6.34 1.45 -10.01
N MET A 334 7.01 1.11 -8.91
CA MET A 334 7.17 2.00 -7.75
C MET A 334 8.02 3.24 -8.06
N GLN A 335 9.06 3.10 -8.89
CA GLN A 335 9.85 4.23 -9.38
C GLN A 335 9.00 5.16 -10.26
N SER A 336 8.22 4.59 -11.19
CA SER A 336 7.30 5.36 -12.04
C SER A 336 6.21 6.07 -11.22
N PHE A 337 5.66 5.38 -10.22
CA PHE A 337 4.71 5.94 -9.27
C PHE A 337 5.32 7.12 -8.49
N ALA A 338 6.50 6.94 -7.89
CA ALA A 338 7.19 7.98 -7.14
C ALA A 338 7.52 9.20 -8.01
N ARG A 339 7.98 8.99 -9.24
CA ARG A 339 8.25 10.05 -10.22
C ARG A 339 6.97 10.83 -10.56
N THR A 340 5.88 10.13 -10.85
CA THR A 340 4.60 10.76 -11.21
C THR A 340 4.04 11.55 -10.03
N LEU A 341 4.13 10.99 -8.82
CA LEU A 341 3.72 11.65 -7.59
C LEU A 341 4.51 12.94 -7.34
N TRP A 342 5.84 12.89 -7.55
CA TRP A 342 6.71 14.07 -7.44
C TRP A 342 6.35 15.15 -8.48
N LEU A 343 6.13 14.76 -9.74
CA LEU A 343 5.75 15.68 -10.81
C LEU A 343 4.38 16.34 -10.54
N ASP A 344 3.36 15.56 -10.13
CA ASP A 344 2.02 16.11 -9.81
C ASP A 344 2.09 17.05 -8.59
N THR A 345 2.87 16.70 -7.56
CA THR A 345 3.11 17.56 -6.39
C THR A 345 3.76 18.89 -6.78
N LYS A 346 4.75 18.87 -7.69
CA LYS A 346 5.42 20.07 -8.18
C LYS A 346 4.46 20.97 -8.97
N ALA A 347 3.59 20.37 -9.78
CA ALA A 347 2.60 21.09 -10.56
C ALA A 347 1.54 21.76 -9.66
N THR A 348 1.10 21.10 -8.58
CA THR A 348 0.07 21.64 -7.68
C THR A 348 0.58 22.73 -6.75
N ASN A 349 1.86 22.72 -6.37
CA ASN A 349 2.39 23.60 -5.32
C ASN A 349 2.99 24.94 -5.82
N GLY A 350 2.92 25.23 -7.13
CA GLY A 350 3.22 26.55 -7.72
C GLY A 350 4.39 27.30 -7.09
N SER A 351 5.64 26.99 -7.47
CA SER A 351 6.91 27.67 -7.12
C SER A 351 7.18 28.04 -5.64
N ALA A 352 6.31 27.73 -4.68
CA ALA A 352 6.55 27.99 -3.27
C ALA A 352 7.38 26.86 -2.68
N SER A 353 8.59 27.20 -2.22
CA SER A 353 9.57 26.31 -1.61
C SER A 353 8.99 25.50 -0.45
N GLY A 354 9.35 24.21 -0.38
CA GLY A 354 9.62 23.59 0.93
C GLY A 354 8.87 22.32 1.30
N CYS A 355 8.70 21.35 0.39
CA CYS A 355 8.66 19.94 0.81
C CYS A 355 9.00 19.04 -0.38
N THR A 356 10.15 18.39 -0.33
CA THR A 356 10.56 17.37 -1.31
C THR A 356 9.88 16.04 -0.96
N THR A 357 9.05 15.54 -1.88
CA THR A 357 8.56 14.15 -1.84
C THR A 357 9.70 13.22 -2.25
N GLY A 358 9.91 12.15 -1.50
CA GLY A 358 10.90 11.11 -1.78
C GLY A 358 10.33 9.74 -1.47
N LEU A 359 10.67 8.74 -2.29
CA LEU A 359 10.44 7.33 -1.98
C LEU A 359 11.76 6.76 -1.45
N ALA A 360 11.80 6.34 -0.19
CA ALA A 360 12.90 5.52 0.30
C ALA A 360 12.51 4.06 0.06
N SER A 361 13.34 3.31 -0.67
CA SER A 361 13.14 1.87 -0.83
C SER A 361 14.19 1.09 -0.05
N LEU A 362 13.74 0.23 0.86
CA LEU A 362 14.55 -0.70 1.62
C LEU A 362 14.47 -2.08 0.96
N SER A 363 15.50 -2.44 0.17
CA SER A 363 15.63 -3.80 -0.34
C SER A 363 16.31 -4.69 0.72
N THR A 364 15.74 -5.86 1.03
CA THR A 364 16.39 -6.87 1.88
C THR A 364 16.92 -8.03 1.04
N TYR A 365 18.21 -8.32 1.14
CA TYR A 365 18.86 -9.50 0.55
C TYR A 365 19.45 -10.40 1.65
N GLY A 366 19.49 -11.72 1.40
CA GLY A 366 19.79 -12.79 2.36
C GLY A 366 21.26 -12.95 2.79
N ASP A 367 21.54 -14.04 3.50
CA ASP A 367 22.78 -14.30 4.25
C ASP A 367 24.05 -14.39 3.39
N VAL A 368 25.01 -13.51 3.70
CA VAL A 368 26.43 -13.59 3.34
C VAL A 368 27.22 -12.96 4.49
N GLU A 369 28.34 -13.58 4.90
CA GLU A 369 29.04 -13.27 6.16
C GLU A 369 29.68 -11.89 6.26
N ASP A 370 29.75 -11.09 5.20
CA ASP A 370 29.99 -9.64 5.25
C ASP A 370 29.74 -9.07 3.85
N MET A 371 28.61 -8.41 3.63
CA MET A 371 28.28 -7.84 2.32
C MET A 371 28.36 -6.32 2.40
N LYS A 372 29.23 -5.71 1.59
CA LYS A 372 29.30 -4.26 1.38
C LYS A 372 29.26 -3.99 -0.12
N TYR A 373 28.21 -3.35 -0.60
CA TYR A 373 28.14 -2.90 -1.98
C TYR A 373 27.55 -1.50 -2.06
N LYS A 374 28.01 -0.75 -3.06
CA LYS A 374 27.43 0.53 -3.46
C LYS A 374 26.78 0.35 -4.83
N LEU A 375 25.55 0.85 -4.97
CA LEU A 375 24.78 0.85 -6.20
C LEU A 375 24.56 2.30 -6.64
N VAL A 376 24.74 2.57 -7.93
CA VAL A 376 24.48 3.89 -8.51
C VAL A 376 23.15 3.84 -9.26
N ASN A 377 22.14 4.54 -8.74
CA ASN A 377 20.85 4.65 -9.41
C ASN A 377 20.89 5.79 -10.42
N THR A 378 20.50 5.48 -11.66
CA THR A 378 20.48 6.42 -12.77
C THR A 378 19.14 6.42 -13.48
N HIS A 379 18.73 7.56 -14.03
CA HIS A 379 17.64 7.64 -15.00
C HIS A 379 18.08 8.33 -16.30
N ASP A 380 17.40 7.97 -17.39
CA ASP A 380 17.60 8.61 -18.68
C ASP A 380 16.73 9.88 -18.76
N THR A 381 17.32 10.97 -19.27
CA THR A 381 16.58 12.17 -19.66
C THR A 381 16.41 12.17 -21.18
N GLU A 382 15.17 12.30 -21.66
CA GLU A 382 14.86 12.26 -23.09
C GLU A 382 15.39 13.50 -23.83
N ASP A 383 15.55 14.63 -23.12
CA ASP A 383 15.76 15.94 -23.75
C ASP A 383 17.23 16.31 -24.03
N ASP A 384 18.22 15.72 -23.32
CA ASP A 384 19.63 16.13 -23.42
C ASP A 384 20.61 14.97 -23.72
N GLY A 385 20.12 13.76 -23.99
CA GLY A 385 20.96 12.57 -24.23
C GLY A 385 21.81 12.12 -23.03
N GLY A 386 21.62 12.76 -21.86
CA GLY A 386 22.38 12.54 -20.63
C GLY A 386 21.73 11.51 -19.70
N VAL A 387 22.57 10.68 -19.08
CA VAL A 387 22.21 9.84 -17.93
C VAL A 387 22.43 10.65 -16.66
N MET A 388 21.40 10.78 -15.85
CA MET A 388 21.43 11.48 -14.58
C MET A 388 21.56 10.49 -13.43
N VAL A 389 22.33 10.83 -12.40
CA VAL A 389 22.46 10.00 -11.19
C VAL A 389 21.51 10.55 -10.13
N ASP A 390 20.56 9.74 -9.68
CA ASP A 390 19.57 10.14 -8.66
C ASP A 390 20.11 9.98 -7.25
N ALA A 391 20.69 8.82 -7.00
CA ALA A 391 21.15 8.43 -5.69
C ALA A 391 22.27 7.40 -5.78
N ILE A 392 23.11 7.42 -4.76
CA ILE A 392 24.08 6.37 -4.48
C ILE A 392 23.59 5.64 -3.24
N GLU A 393 23.22 4.38 -3.42
CA GLU A 393 22.85 3.47 -2.35
C GLU A 393 24.10 2.77 -1.83
N THR A 394 24.23 2.66 -0.51
CA THR A 394 25.27 1.89 0.15
C THR A 394 24.60 0.91 1.09
N PHE A 395 24.82 -0.38 0.86
CA PHE A 395 24.33 -1.43 1.73
C PHE A 395 25.50 -2.09 2.46
N VAL A 396 25.36 -2.27 3.77
CA VAL A 396 26.27 -3.07 4.59
C VAL A 396 25.44 -4.05 5.40
N GLN A 397 25.80 -5.33 5.40
CA GLN A 397 25.24 -6.34 6.27
C GLN A 397 26.35 -7.17 6.89
N ARG A 398 26.29 -7.37 8.21
CA ARG A 398 27.24 -8.19 8.95
C ARG A 398 26.62 -8.81 10.19
N THR A 399 27.08 -10.00 10.56
CA THR A 399 26.71 -10.65 11.81
C THR A 399 27.81 -10.42 12.83
N THR A 400 27.45 -9.97 14.04
CA THR A 400 28.42 -9.68 15.09
C THR A 400 28.03 -10.37 16.40
N PRO A 401 29.00 -10.91 17.16
CA PRO A 401 28.73 -11.46 18.47
C PRO A 401 28.39 -10.35 19.48
N GLY A 402 27.42 -10.62 20.34
CA GLY A 402 26.90 -9.75 21.39
C GLY A 402 25.40 -9.48 21.26
N ASN A 403 24.81 -8.93 22.32
CA ASN A 403 23.41 -8.56 22.36
C ASN A 403 23.12 -7.34 21.47
N PHE A 404 22.02 -7.38 20.72
CA PHE A 404 21.68 -6.35 19.74
C PHE A 404 21.42 -4.97 20.38
N LYS A 405 20.90 -4.91 21.61
CA LYS A 405 20.68 -3.65 22.32
C LYS A 405 21.99 -3.03 22.79
N ASP A 406 22.94 -3.84 23.21
CA ASP A 406 24.27 -3.37 23.64
C ASP A 406 25.04 -2.84 22.43
N LYS A 407 25.01 -3.57 21.30
CA LYS A 407 25.60 -3.12 20.04
C LYS A 407 24.98 -1.83 19.53
N ALA A 408 23.66 -1.73 19.57
CA ALA A 408 22.97 -0.52 19.16
C ALA A 408 23.31 0.66 20.09
N THR A 409 23.34 0.43 21.41
CA THR A 409 23.67 1.46 22.40
C THR A 409 25.11 1.95 22.25
N MET A 410 26.05 1.03 22.03
CA MET A 410 27.44 1.38 21.70
C MET A 410 27.50 2.23 20.43
N HIS A 411 26.79 1.84 19.35
CA HIS A 411 26.79 2.62 18.13
C HIS A 411 26.14 4.00 18.27
N TRP A 412 25.10 4.11 19.09
CA TRP A 412 24.46 5.38 19.44
C TRP A 412 25.43 6.30 20.18
N HIS A 413 26.17 5.78 21.16
CA HIS A 413 27.19 6.54 21.89
C HIS A 413 28.39 6.90 21.03
N ASP A 414 28.90 5.98 20.21
CA ASP A 414 29.97 6.26 19.26
C ASP A 414 29.55 7.36 18.30
N GLY A 415 28.29 7.35 17.84
CA GLY A 415 27.70 8.39 17.01
C GLY A 415 27.71 9.75 17.72
N LEU A 416 27.25 9.80 18.97
CA LEU A 416 27.26 11.02 19.79
C LEU A 416 28.69 11.53 20.06
N GLU A 417 29.63 10.64 20.37
CA GLU A 417 31.03 11.00 20.63
C GLU A 417 31.72 11.51 19.36
N LEU A 418 31.42 10.93 18.19
CA LEU A 418 31.89 11.45 16.90
C LEU A 418 31.37 12.87 16.67
N MET A 419 30.13 13.16 17.05
CA MET A 419 29.51 14.49 16.91
C MET A 419 30.15 15.52 17.83
N GLU A 420 30.45 15.15 19.08
CA GLU A 420 31.18 16.00 20.03
C GLU A 420 32.60 16.31 19.52
N LYS A 421 33.30 15.30 18.97
CA LYS A 421 34.63 15.47 18.38
C LYS A 421 34.62 16.29 17.09
N ASP A 422 33.59 16.15 16.26
CA ASP A 422 33.41 16.90 15.01
C ASP A 422 33.00 18.37 15.22
N ARG A 423 32.99 18.87 16.47
CA ARG A 423 32.60 20.25 16.84
C ARG A 423 31.23 20.64 16.31
N ALA A 424 30.21 19.82 16.58
CA ALA A 424 28.82 20.21 16.32
C ALA A 424 28.57 21.62 16.92
N GLN A 425 28.17 22.59 16.09
CA GLN A 425 27.97 23.98 16.53
C GLN A 425 26.67 24.15 17.31
N ALA A 426 25.68 23.33 16.99
CA ALA A 426 24.42 23.24 17.71
C ALA A 426 24.07 21.77 17.92
N TYR A 427 23.70 21.43 19.15
CA TYR A 427 23.19 20.13 19.53
C TYR A 427 21.96 20.37 20.40
N ASP A 428 20.83 19.82 19.99
CA ASP A 428 19.60 19.85 20.79
C ASP A 428 19.07 18.43 20.96
N ARG A 429 19.02 18.00 22.22
CA ARG A 429 18.48 16.70 22.60
C ARG A 429 17.02 16.89 22.91
N VAL A 430 16.17 16.57 21.93
CA VAL A 430 14.71 16.67 22.07
C VAL A 430 14.21 15.61 23.06
N THR A 431 14.68 14.37 22.92
CA THR A 431 14.41 13.26 23.84
C THR A 431 15.64 12.33 23.94
N ASP A 432 15.56 11.28 24.76
CA ASP A 432 16.60 10.24 24.83
C ASP A 432 16.78 9.46 23.53
N ASP A 433 15.74 9.46 22.68
CA ASP A 433 15.67 8.70 21.44
C ASP A 433 15.62 9.60 20.19
N LEU A 434 15.62 10.93 20.35
CA LEU A 434 15.59 11.88 19.24
C LEU A 434 16.49 13.07 19.55
N PHE A 435 17.47 13.30 18.70
CA PHE A 435 18.31 14.49 18.81
C PHE A 435 18.59 15.09 17.43
N TYR A 436 18.95 16.36 17.47
CA TYR A 436 19.32 17.16 16.33
C TYR A 436 20.73 17.70 16.53
N TYR A 437 21.52 17.73 15.47
CA TYR A 437 22.79 18.43 15.52
C TYR A 437 23.18 19.07 14.18
N GLN A 438 23.91 20.17 14.28
CA GLN A 438 24.47 20.91 13.17
C GLN A 438 25.98 20.68 13.11
N ARG A 439 26.46 20.10 12.02
CA ARG A 439 27.87 19.96 11.72
C ARG A 439 28.29 21.07 10.75
N VAL A 440 29.37 21.77 11.08
CA VAL A 440 29.99 22.75 10.19
C VAL A 440 31.27 22.18 9.63
N LYS A 441 31.34 22.10 8.31
CA LYS A 441 32.59 21.74 7.62
C LYS A 441 33.44 23.01 7.50
N ASN A 442 34.51 23.08 8.31
CA ASN A 442 35.39 24.25 8.44
C ASN A 442 36.00 24.72 7.11
N ASP A 443 36.05 23.86 6.10
CA ASP A 443 36.66 24.14 4.80
C ASP A 443 35.71 24.78 3.77
N LYS A 444 34.37 24.76 3.98
CA LYS A 444 33.42 25.10 2.90
C LYS A 444 32.23 26.00 3.26
N LYS A 445 32.14 26.54 4.48
CA LYS A 445 30.91 27.24 4.98
C LYS A 445 29.62 26.43 4.77
N THR A 446 29.76 25.11 4.66
CA THR A 446 28.63 24.21 4.46
C THR A 446 28.14 23.76 5.82
N PHE A 447 26.84 23.92 6.04
CA PHE A 447 26.15 23.43 7.22
C PHE A 447 25.48 22.11 6.88
N THR A 448 25.64 21.10 7.72
CA THR A 448 24.85 19.87 7.60
C THR A 448 24.09 19.64 8.88
N TYR A 449 22.78 19.63 8.75
CA TYR A 449 21.84 19.40 9.81
C TYR A 449 21.46 17.93 9.81
N TYR A 450 21.53 17.30 10.96
CA TYR A 450 21.15 15.90 11.11
C TYR A 450 20.03 15.79 12.13
N VAL A 451 18.99 15.07 11.75
CA VAL A 451 17.97 14.56 12.68
C VAL A 451 18.23 13.08 12.86
N VAL A 452 18.39 12.65 14.11
CA VAL A 452 18.66 11.25 14.44
C VAL A 452 17.59 10.73 15.37
N SER A 453 16.90 9.66 14.96
CA SER A 453 15.87 9.00 15.78
C SER A 453 16.20 7.54 16.02
N LYS A 454 15.99 7.08 17.26
CA LYS A 454 16.16 5.71 17.74
C LYS A 454 14.79 5.07 17.99
N PHE A 455 14.63 3.84 17.54
CA PHE A 455 13.44 3.02 17.78
C PHE A 455 13.89 1.69 18.38
N VAL A 456 13.33 1.33 19.53
CA VAL A 456 13.69 0.11 20.26
C VAL A 456 12.49 -0.83 20.32
N GLU A 457 12.66 -2.04 19.81
CA GLU A 457 11.70 -3.13 19.86
C GLU A 457 12.26 -4.32 20.67
N GLU A 458 11.44 -5.38 20.84
CA GLU A 458 11.83 -6.58 21.58
C GLU A 458 12.98 -7.34 20.90
N THR A 459 13.03 -7.31 19.57
CA THR A 459 13.99 -8.07 18.75
C THR A 459 14.80 -7.19 17.82
N ARG A 460 14.67 -5.86 17.90
CA ARG A 460 15.31 -4.94 16.96
C ARG A 460 15.60 -3.58 17.58
N VAL A 461 16.68 -2.93 17.17
CA VAL A 461 16.89 -1.49 17.35
C VAL A 461 17.15 -0.85 15.99
N VAL A 462 16.49 0.27 15.70
CA VAL A 462 16.64 1.02 14.45
C VAL A 462 17.11 2.43 14.75
N PHE A 463 18.12 2.89 14.03
CA PHE A 463 18.48 4.31 13.97
C PHE A 463 18.21 4.85 12.58
N THR A 464 17.59 6.02 12.53
CA THR A 464 17.41 6.80 11.31
C THR A 464 18.24 8.06 11.42
N PHE A 465 19.01 8.36 10.40
CA PHE A 465 19.79 9.59 10.26
C PHE A 465 19.28 10.28 9.01
N LEU A 466 18.76 11.49 9.16
CA LEU A 466 18.39 12.35 8.05
C LEU A 466 19.34 13.55 8.06
N GLY A 467 20.30 13.54 7.15
CA GLY A 467 21.24 14.62 6.91
C GLY A 467 20.75 15.54 5.80
N VAL A 468 20.59 16.81 6.14
CA VAL A 468 20.23 17.90 5.24
C VAL A 468 21.41 18.84 5.15
N GLN A 469 21.97 19.02 3.96
CA GLN A 469 23.06 19.94 3.73
C GLN A 469 22.51 21.26 3.20
N GLU A 470 22.89 22.34 3.88
CA GLU A 470 22.71 23.72 3.44
C GLU A 470 24.08 24.23 3.01
N ASP A 471 24.17 24.66 1.75
CA ASP A 471 25.39 25.23 1.19
C ASP A 471 25.18 26.71 0.91
N GLU A 472 25.94 27.58 1.58
CA GLU A 472 26.04 28.99 1.21
C GLU A 472 26.96 29.10 -0.01
N ALA A 473 26.39 28.93 -1.22
CA ALA A 473 27.16 29.07 -2.45
C ALA A 473 27.85 30.45 -2.52
N HIS A 474 29.16 30.43 -2.79
CA HIS A 474 30.00 31.62 -2.94
C HIS A 474 29.61 32.47 -4.16
N THR A 475 29.84 33.77 -3.98
CA THR A 475 29.84 34.88 -4.95
C THR A 475 30.19 34.52 -6.39
N ILE A 476 29.28 34.84 -7.31
CA ILE A 476 29.63 35.13 -8.71
C ILE A 476 30.42 36.44 -8.70
N SER A 477 31.64 36.41 -9.23
CA SER A 477 32.42 37.61 -9.52
C SER A 477 31.75 38.38 -10.66
N ASP A 478 30.90 39.36 -10.31
CA ASP A 478 30.68 40.63 -11.04
C ASP A 478 29.40 41.34 -10.56
N GLY A 479 29.50 42.10 -9.46
CA GLY A 479 28.66 43.27 -9.18
C GLY A 479 27.13 43.12 -9.07
N GLN A 480 26.55 41.91 -9.17
CA GLN A 480 25.10 41.72 -9.04
C GLN A 480 24.68 41.44 -7.59
N SER A 481 23.53 42.00 -7.22
CA SER A 481 22.93 41.88 -5.88
C SER A 481 22.56 40.42 -5.58
N ILE A 482 23.06 39.92 -4.44
CA ILE A 482 22.89 38.54 -3.99
C ILE A 482 21.50 38.39 -3.36
N VAL A 483 20.63 37.58 -3.97
CA VAL A 483 19.56 36.92 -3.21
C VAL A 483 20.19 35.66 -2.62
N PRO A 484 20.21 35.45 -1.29
CA PRO A 484 20.67 34.20 -0.71
C PRO A 484 19.76 33.06 -1.20
N CYS A 485 20.26 32.24 -2.11
CA CYS A 485 19.62 31.00 -2.51
C CYS A 485 20.01 29.92 -1.51
N TYR A 486 19.22 29.74 -0.47
CA TYR A 486 19.29 28.56 0.38
C TYR A 486 18.91 27.35 -0.46
N THR A 487 19.88 26.49 -0.79
CA THR A 487 19.56 25.21 -1.38
C THR A 487 19.73 24.11 -0.35
N VAL A 488 18.59 23.58 0.07
CA VAL A 488 18.45 22.54 1.08
C VAL A 488 18.40 21.20 0.35
N TYR A 489 19.48 20.42 0.43
CA TYR A 489 19.51 19.07 -0.15
C TYR A 489 19.44 18.03 0.97
N VAL A 490 18.63 16.99 0.79
CA VAL A 490 18.78 15.77 1.60
C VAL A 490 20.08 15.10 1.17
N HIS A 491 21.17 15.41 1.87
CA HIS A 491 22.50 14.97 1.49
C HIS A 491 22.70 13.49 1.83
N GLN A 492 22.16 13.01 2.95
CA GLN A 492 22.39 11.63 3.35
C GLN A 492 21.30 11.11 4.27
N THR A 493 20.59 10.07 3.84
CA THR A 493 19.77 9.26 4.74
C THR A 493 20.56 8.02 5.11
N LYS A 494 20.74 7.72 6.40
CA LYS A 494 21.25 6.41 6.84
C LYS A 494 20.24 5.73 7.73
N LEU A 495 19.99 4.47 7.45
CA LEU A 495 19.23 3.57 8.31
C LEU A 495 20.20 2.54 8.86
N TYR A 496 20.25 2.40 10.18
CA TYR A 496 21.00 1.34 10.84
C TYR A 496 20.01 0.45 11.57
N VAL A 497 20.09 -0.86 11.36
CA VAL A 497 19.21 -1.85 11.95
C VAL A 497 20.05 -2.90 12.67
N PHE A 498 19.72 -3.16 13.92
CA PHE A 498 20.32 -4.18 14.76
C PHE A 498 19.24 -5.20 15.10
N ASP A 499 19.24 -6.35 14.43
CA ASP A 499 18.30 -7.44 14.68
C ASP A 499 18.90 -8.47 15.65
N ARG A 500 18.05 -8.97 16.54
CA ARG A 500 18.35 -10.12 17.39
C ARG A 500 18.28 -11.40 16.55
N VAL A 501 19.42 -12.04 16.33
CA VAL A 501 19.47 -13.42 15.80
C VAL A 501 19.38 -14.40 16.96
N SER A 502 20.14 -14.15 18.03
CA SER A 502 20.06 -14.82 19.33
C SER A 502 20.38 -13.81 20.44
N ASP A 503 20.41 -14.23 21.71
CA ASP A 503 20.86 -13.34 22.80
C ASP A 503 22.32 -12.91 22.68
N GLU A 504 23.12 -13.71 21.95
CA GLU A 504 24.57 -13.54 21.79
C GLU A 504 24.98 -13.17 20.36
N VAL A 505 24.02 -13.03 19.44
CA VAL A 505 24.30 -12.76 18.03
C VAL A 505 23.38 -11.66 17.51
N THR A 506 23.99 -10.64 16.90
CA THR A 506 23.32 -9.48 16.32
C THR A 506 23.58 -9.42 14.81
N LEU A 507 22.52 -9.33 14.03
CA LEU A 507 22.62 -8.98 12.61
C LEU A 507 22.54 -7.45 12.48
N PHE A 508 23.62 -6.85 12.02
CA PHE A 508 23.68 -5.41 11.74
C PHE A 508 23.47 -5.16 10.25
N ARG A 509 22.58 -4.23 9.92
CA ARG A 509 22.34 -3.76 8.55
C ARG A 509 22.44 -2.25 8.51
N GLN A 510 23.12 -1.72 7.51
CA GLN A 510 23.19 -0.29 7.22
C GLN A 510 22.73 -0.07 5.79
N LEU A 511 21.75 0.79 5.61
CA LEU A 511 21.40 1.38 4.31
C LEU A 511 21.78 2.85 4.35
N GLY A 512 22.64 3.29 3.45
CA GLY A 512 22.91 4.70 3.18
C GLY A 512 22.34 5.07 1.82
N LEU A 513 21.53 6.12 1.78
CA LEU A 513 21.05 6.74 0.55
C LEU A 513 21.63 8.15 0.49
N THR A 514 22.55 8.37 -0.46
CA THR A 514 23.11 9.70 -0.73
C THR A 514 22.46 10.20 -2.01
N PHE A 515 21.60 11.20 -1.91
CA PHE A 515 21.06 11.85 -3.10
C PHE A 515 22.14 12.72 -3.72
N VAL A 516 22.28 12.66 -5.03
CA VAL A 516 23.25 13.51 -5.72
C VAL A 516 22.64 14.91 -5.84
N SER A 517 23.38 15.93 -5.41
CA SER A 517 22.90 17.32 -5.39
C SER A 517 22.37 17.73 -6.76
N LEU A 518 21.24 18.45 -6.79
CA LEU A 518 20.87 19.18 -8.01
C LEU A 518 21.86 20.35 -8.12
N THR A 519 22.50 20.53 -9.27
CA THR A 519 23.21 21.79 -9.54
C THR A 519 22.18 22.88 -9.87
N THR A 520 22.59 24.15 -9.88
CA THR A 520 21.76 25.24 -10.41
C THR A 520 21.31 25.02 -11.87
N ASN A 521 21.99 24.11 -12.58
CA ASN A 521 21.69 23.73 -13.97
C ASN A 521 20.99 22.36 -14.08
N GLY A 522 20.48 21.78 -12.99
CA GLY A 522 19.82 20.47 -12.97
C GLY A 522 20.65 19.34 -12.35
N PRO A 523 20.18 18.08 -12.40
CA PRO A 523 20.85 16.94 -11.79
C PRO A 523 22.26 16.71 -12.32
N VAL A 524 23.11 16.07 -11.51
CA VAL A 524 24.50 15.80 -11.84
C VAL A 524 24.60 14.67 -12.87
N SER A 525 25.33 14.91 -13.95
CA SER A 525 25.54 13.94 -15.02
C SER A 525 26.40 12.76 -14.56
N LEU A 526 26.18 11.60 -15.18
CA LEU A 526 26.97 10.38 -14.93
C LEU A 526 28.48 10.59 -15.11
N ALA A 527 28.89 11.41 -16.09
CA ALA A 527 30.28 11.78 -16.31
C ALA A 527 30.88 12.57 -15.14
N HIS A 528 30.09 13.46 -14.53
CA HIS A 528 30.53 14.24 -13.38
C HIS A 528 30.72 13.35 -12.14
N VAL A 529 29.81 12.39 -11.91
CA VAL A 529 29.99 11.37 -10.84
C VAL A 529 31.22 10.50 -11.11
N GLY A 530 31.48 10.13 -12.36
CA GLY A 530 32.70 9.44 -12.78
C GLY A 530 33.96 10.25 -12.44
N ALA A 531 33.98 11.55 -12.75
CA ALA A 531 35.09 12.44 -12.44
C ALA A 531 35.33 12.58 -10.93
N MET A 532 34.26 12.63 -10.12
CA MET A 532 34.37 12.61 -8.65
C MET A 532 35.05 11.33 -8.13
N CYS A 533 34.93 10.23 -8.87
CA CYS A 533 35.59 8.95 -8.57
C CYS A 533 36.97 8.79 -9.23
N GLY A 534 37.50 9.85 -9.85
CA GLY A 534 38.78 9.83 -10.55
C GLY A 534 38.76 9.13 -11.92
N LEU A 535 37.58 8.92 -12.51
CA LEU A 535 37.43 8.30 -13.83
C LEU A 535 37.35 9.37 -14.93
N SER A 536 38.01 9.12 -16.07
CA SER A 536 37.80 9.90 -17.31
C SER A 536 36.37 9.73 -17.80
N ALA A 537 35.83 10.71 -18.52
CA ALA A 537 34.53 10.62 -19.21
C ALA A 537 34.53 9.62 -20.38
N ASP A 538 35.71 9.14 -20.81
CA ASP A 538 35.83 8.15 -21.87
C ASP A 538 35.09 6.85 -21.52
N GLY A 539 34.19 6.41 -22.41
CA GLY A 539 33.37 5.23 -22.23
C GLY A 539 32.00 5.50 -21.60
N VAL A 540 31.62 6.76 -21.32
CA VAL A 540 30.31 7.12 -20.75
C VAL A 540 29.14 6.75 -21.67
N GLU A 541 29.39 6.72 -22.99
CA GLU A 541 28.46 6.23 -24.01
C GLU A 541 28.11 4.75 -23.81
N HIS A 542 29.03 3.97 -23.20
CA HIS A 542 28.80 2.60 -22.77
C HIS A 542 28.29 2.54 -21.33
N ARG A 543 27.14 3.18 -21.11
CA ARG A 543 26.49 3.48 -19.80
C ARG A 543 26.65 2.39 -18.74
N LYS A 544 26.23 1.15 -19.04
CA LYS A 544 26.30 0.01 -18.09
C LYS A 544 27.73 -0.31 -17.66
N ALA A 545 28.68 -0.25 -18.59
CA ALA A 545 30.10 -0.50 -18.29
C ALA A 545 30.70 0.66 -17.48
N TYR A 546 30.30 1.90 -17.79
CA TYR A 546 30.75 3.09 -17.06
C TYR A 546 30.23 3.11 -15.62
N ILE A 547 28.95 2.79 -15.40
CA ILE A 547 28.37 2.65 -14.05
C ILE A 547 29.13 1.61 -13.22
N ARG A 548 29.42 0.43 -13.80
CA ARG A 548 30.22 -0.61 -13.11
C ARG A 548 31.61 -0.13 -12.72
N ARG A 549 32.24 0.74 -13.52
CA ARG A 549 33.54 1.35 -13.19
C ARG A 549 33.41 2.30 -12.00
N ILE A 550 32.36 3.12 -11.96
CA ILE A 550 32.04 4.00 -10.83
C ILE A 550 31.83 3.17 -9.56
N GLU A 551 31.00 2.13 -9.64
CA GLU A 551 30.73 1.20 -8.52
C GLU A 551 32.02 0.55 -8.03
N ALA A 552 32.87 0.05 -8.94
CA ALA A 552 34.16 -0.53 -8.59
C ALA A 552 35.10 0.47 -7.89
N ALA A 553 35.20 1.71 -8.40
CA ALA A 553 36.00 2.76 -7.80
C ALA A 553 35.51 3.12 -6.38
N LEU A 554 34.20 3.30 -6.22
CA LEU A 554 33.56 3.62 -4.94
C LEU A 554 33.71 2.48 -3.91
N ASN A 555 33.72 1.23 -4.37
CA ASN A 555 33.95 0.05 -3.54
C ASN A 555 35.44 -0.10 -3.16
N HIS A 556 36.37 0.17 -4.09
CA HIS A 556 37.81 0.14 -3.82
C HIS A 556 38.23 1.18 -2.78
N GLU A 557 37.76 2.43 -2.89
CA GLU A 557 38.02 3.48 -1.88
C GLU A 557 37.51 3.08 -0.48
N SER A 558 36.39 2.35 -0.45
CA SER A 558 35.79 1.86 0.79
C SER A 558 36.56 0.72 1.45
N GLN A 559 37.35 -0.04 0.68
CA GLN A 559 38.25 -1.07 1.18
C GLN A 559 39.55 -0.45 1.69
N VAL A 560 40.12 0.52 0.95
CA VAL A 560 41.36 1.20 1.34
C VAL A 560 41.20 2.01 2.63
N ARG A 561 40.03 2.63 2.88
CA ARG A 561 39.77 3.36 4.13
C ARG A 561 39.34 2.48 5.30
N GLY A 562 39.02 1.21 5.05
CA GLY A 562 38.56 0.26 6.07
C GLY A 562 39.69 -0.64 6.62
N ALA A 563 40.82 -0.71 5.92
CA ALA A 563 42.10 -1.22 6.42
C ALA A 563 42.86 -0.11 7.14
#